data_AF-A0AAD4RXA1-F1
#
_entry.id   AF-A0AAD4RXA1-F1
#
_cell.length_a   1.000
_cell.length_b   1.000
_cell.length_c   1.000
_cell.angle_alpha   90.00
_cell.angle_beta   90.00
_cell.angle_gamma   90.00
#
_symmetry.space_group_name_H-M   'P 1'
#
loop_
_entity.id
_entity.type
_entity.pdbx_description
1 polymer ?
#
loop_
_entity_poly.entity_id
_entity_poly.type
_entity_poly.pdbx_seq_one_letter_code
_entity_poly.pdbx_strand_id
1 'polypeptide(L)'
;MANMAMKSATFFALIVFAVFVFSSISTPVEGLCSRPSQTWSWTCVKSSSCKNQCKTWERALGGACDDGACKCTYTKCSAPKLCEKRSKSWKGGCRTKTKECDKHCKTKENAWHGACHSSGFLSTKCYCYFKSC
;
A
#
# COMPACT_ATOMS: atom_id res chain seq x y z
N MET A 1 -35.47 50.02 32.07
CA MET A 1 -34.11 49.90 31.52
C MET A 1 -33.68 48.44 31.65
N ALA A 2 -33.72 47.66 30.57
CA ALA A 2 -33.17 46.31 30.54
C ALA A 2 -32.49 46.07 29.19
N ASN A 3 -31.21 46.44 29.17
CA ASN A 3 -30.08 45.72 28.60
C ASN A 3 -30.27 45.09 27.21
N MET A 4 -29.97 45.89 26.18
CA MET A 4 -29.43 45.40 24.90
C MET A 4 -28.02 44.79 25.13
N ALA A 5 -27.91 43.70 25.88
CA ALA A 5 -26.62 43.09 26.21
C ALA A 5 -26.72 41.56 26.33
N MET A 6 -27.35 40.90 25.35
CA MET A 6 -27.42 39.44 25.36
C MET A 6 -27.58 38.82 23.95
N LYS A 7 -26.77 39.27 23.00
CA LYS A 7 -26.61 38.62 21.68
C LYS A 7 -25.15 38.57 21.24
N SER A 8 -24.38 39.58 21.63
CA SER A 8 -22.94 39.69 21.35
C SER A 8 -22.10 38.66 22.13
N ALA A 9 -22.28 38.54 23.45
CA ALA A 9 -21.47 37.65 24.27
C ALA A 9 -21.62 36.16 23.91
N THR A 10 -22.83 35.72 23.57
CA THR A 10 -23.09 34.36 23.10
C THR A 10 -22.48 34.08 21.73
N PHE A 11 -22.49 35.05 20.82
CA PHE A 11 -21.81 34.94 19.52
C PHE A 11 -20.29 34.83 19.68
N PHE A 12 -19.69 35.66 20.52
CA PHE A 12 -18.26 35.58 20.83
C PHE A 12 -17.88 34.25 21.50
N ALA A 13 -18.69 33.74 22.43
CA ALA A 13 -18.46 32.44 23.05
C ALA A 13 -18.50 31.28 22.03
N LEU A 14 -19.43 31.32 21.07
CA LEU A 14 -19.51 30.32 20.00
C LEU A 14 -18.31 30.39 19.05
N ILE A 15 -17.81 31.58 18.74
CA ILE A 15 -16.58 31.75 17.94
C ILE A 15 -15.37 31.20 18.68
N VAL A 16 -15.21 31.53 19.97
CA VAL A 16 -14.10 31.01 20.78
C VAL A 16 -14.15 29.49 20.88
N PHE A 17 -15.35 28.92 21.10
CA PHE A 17 -15.55 27.48 21.11
C PHE A 17 -15.22 26.84 19.76
N ALA A 18 -15.68 27.43 18.66
CA ALA A 18 -15.35 26.96 17.31
C ALA A 18 -13.84 26.99 17.06
N VAL A 19 -13.15 28.10 17.37
CA VAL A 19 -11.69 28.21 17.22
C VAL A 19 -10.98 27.13 18.06
N PHE A 20 -11.43 26.86 19.27
CA PHE A 20 -10.84 25.84 20.14
C PHE A 20 -11.02 24.41 19.57
N VAL A 21 -12.21 24.11 19.03
CA VAL A 21 -12.51 22.83 18.36
C VAL A 21 -11.68 22.67 17.08
N PHE A 22 -11.62 23.69 16.22
CA PHE A 22 -10.89 23.61 14.95
C PHE A 22 -9.36 23.61 15.14
N SER A 23 -8.83 24.27 16.17
CA SER A 23 -7.39 24.25 16.49
C SER A 23 -6.89 22.84 16.85
N SER A 24 -7.80 21.95 17.26
CA SER A 24 -7.48 20.57 17.61
C SER A 24 -7.48 19.62 16.41
N ILE A 25 -8.00 20.05 15.25
CA ILE A 25 -8.06 19.22 14.03
C ILE A 25 -6.71 19.28 13.32
N SER A 26 -5.77 18.47 13.77
CA SER A 26 -4.56 18.15 13.02
C SER A 26 -4.92 17.10 11.97
N THR A 27 -5.24 17.48 10.74
CA THR A 27 -5.23 16.50 9.64
C THR A 27 -3.77 16.16 9.34
N PRO A 28 -3.29 14.92 9.57
CA PRO A 28 -1.95 14.57 9.12
C PRO A 28 -1.92 14.76 7.60
N VAL A 29 -1.02 15.62 7.12
CA VAL A 29 -0.66 15.59 5.69
C VAL A 29 -0.07 14.21 5.49
N GLU A 30 -0.81 13.31 4.86
CA GLU A 30 -0.28 12.00 4.50
C GLU A 30 0.84 12.23 3.48
N GLY A 31 2.07 12.29 3.97
CA GLY A 31 3.26 12.43 3.15
C GLY A 31 3.47 11.21 2.25
N LEU A 32 4.41 11.36 1.31
CA LEU A 32 4.90 10.25 0.51
C LEU A 32 5.29 9.07 1.41
N CYS A 33 4.78 7.90 1.07
CA CYS A 33 5.03 6.68 1.84
C CYS A 33 5.82 5.69 1.00
N SER A 34 6.92 5.16 1.53
CA SER A 34 7.67 4.08 0.90
C SER A 34 7.53 2.79 1.71
N ARG A 35 7.17 1.69 1.04
CA ARG A 35 7.07 0.35 1.66
C ARG A 35 7.66 -0.71 0.74
N PRO A 36 8.12 -1.86 1.24
CA PRO A 36 8.55 -2.97 0.40
C PRO A 36 7.44 -3.39 -0.58
N SER A 37 7.85 -3.69 -1.81
CA SER A 37 6.98 -4.25 -2.84
C SER A 37 6.46 -5.62 -2.39
N GLN A 38 5.15 -5.82 -2.49
CA GLN A 38 4.51 -7.11 -2.20
C GLN A 38 4.79 -8.14 -3.30
N THR A 39 4.92 -7.66 -4.53
CA THR A 39 5.03 -8.53 -5.70
C THR A 39 6.46 -8.77 -6.14
N TRP A 40 7.43 -8.03 -5.62
CA TRP A 40 8.83 -8.20 -5.96
C TRP A 40 9.37 -9.46 -5.31
N SER A 41 10.02 -10.28 -6.13
CA SER A 41 10.77 -11.45 -5.67
C SER A 41 12.26 -11.17 -5.81
N TRP A 42 13.05 -11.73 -4.90
CA TRP A 42 14.53 -11.71 -4.92
C TRP A 42 15.17 -10.34 -4.64
N THR A 43 16.49 -10.33 -4.54
CA THR A 43 17.27 -9.12 -4.32
C THR A 43 17.08 -8.13 -5.46
N CYS A 44 16.77 -6.89 -5.11
CA CYS A 44 16.66 -5.78 -6.03
C CYS A 44 18.05 -5.26 -6.40
N VAL A 45 18.40 -5.37 -7.69
CA VAL A 45 19.68 -4.89 -8.24
C VAL A 45 19.51 -3.75 -9.24
N LYS A 46 18.28 -3.49 -9.71
CA LYS A 46 17.98 -2.50 -10.75
C LYS A 46 16.75 -1.67 -10.38
N SER A 47 16.97 -0.44 -9.92
CA SER A 47 15.90 0.48 -9.49
C SER A 47 14.90 0.79 -10.60
N SER A 48 15.30 0.82 -11.87
CA SER A 48 14.36 1.04 -12.98
C SER A 48 13.35 -0.11 -13.13
N SER A 49 13.78 -1.36 -12.90
CA SER A 49 12.90 -2.52 -12.93
C SER A 49 11.92 -2.47 -11.75
N CYS A 50 12.43 -2.15 -10.55
CA CYS A 50 11.60 -1.93 -9.36
C CYS A 50 10.57 -0.83 -9.58
N LYS A 51 10.99 0.34 -10.10
CA LYS A 51 10.11 1.45 -10.45
C LYS A 51 8.96 1.01 -11.37
N ASN A 52 9.28 0.28 -12.43
CA ASN A 52 8.28 -0.17 -13.39
C ASN A 52 7.32 -1.19 -12.77
N GLN A 53 7.82 -2.11 -11.96
CA GLN A 53 6.98 -3.06 -11.24
C GLN A 53 6.03 -2.37 -10.27
N CYS A 54 6.55 -1.46 -9.44
CA CYS A 54 5.74 -0.68 -8.49
C CYS A 54 4.62 0.10 -9.18
N LYS A 55 4.92 0.75 -10.31
CA LYS A 55 3.91 1.46 -11.12
C LYS A 55 2.86 0.52 -11.71
N THR A 56 3.31 -0.60 -12.27
CA THR A 56 2.45 -1.46 -13.09
C THR A 56 1.59 -2.40 -12.22
N TRP A 57 2.19 -2.99 -11.20
CA TRP A 57 1.56 -4.10 -10.45
C TRP A 57 0.94 -3.61 -9.15
N GLU A 58 1.55 -2.60 -8.51
CA GLU A 58 1.12 -2.11 -7.19
C GLU A 58 0.50 -0.71 -7.24
N ARG A 59 0.39 -0.10 -8.43
CA ARG A 59 -0.21 1.24 -8.64
C ARG A 59 0.45 2.34 -7.79
N ALA A 60 1.74 2.17 -7.52
CA ALA A 60 2.56 3.14 -6.81
C ALA A 60 3.00 4.29 -7.75
N LEU A 61 3.47 5.41 -7.19
CA LEU A 61 4.08 6.50 -7.95
C LEU A 61 5.41 6.08 -8.60
N GLY A 62 6.10 5.13 -7.98
CA GLY A 62 7.41 4.64 -8.41
C GLY A 62 7.99 3.69 -7.39
N GLY A 63 9.30 3.46 -7.51
CA GLY A 63 10.06 2.66 -6.56
C GLY A 63 11.53 2.62 -6.91
N ALA A 64 12.35 2.13 -5.98
CA ALA A 64 13.78 1.96 -6.15
C ALA A 64 14.28 0.79 -5.30
N CYS A 65 15.47 0.28 -5.63
CA CYS A 65 16.16 -0.65 -4.74
C CYS A 65 16.68 0.11 -3.51
N ASP A 66 16.41 -0.43 -2.34
CA ASP A 66 16.88 0.08 -1.05
C ASP A 66 17.16 -1.12 -0.13
N ASP A 67 18.39 -1.22 0.38
CA ASP A 67 18.90 -2.35 1.16
C ASP A 67 18.59 -3.73 0.52
N GLY A 68 18.78 -3.83 -0.80
CA GLY A 68 18.48 -5.05 -1.56
C GLY A 68 17.00 -5.40 -1.71
N ALA A 69 16.07 -4.61 -1.15
CA ALA A 69 14.63 -4.74 -1.35
C ALA A 69 14.13 -3.75 -2.40
N CYS A 70 13.10 -4.11 -3.17
CA CYS A 70 12.37 -3.13 -3.98
C CYS A 70 11.37 -2.40 -3.08
N LYS A 71 11.53 -1.09 -2.88
CA LYS A 71 10.57 -0.26 -2.15
C LYS A 71 9.74 0.57 -3.11
N CYS A 72 8.42 0.46 -3.00
CA CYS A 72 7.45 1.23 -3.77
C CYS A 72 7.02 2.49 -3.00
N THR A 73 6.95 3.62 -3.71
CA THR A 73 6.55 4.93 -3.16
C THR A 73 5.13 5.28 -3.57
N TYR A 74 4.30 5.67 -2.61
CA TYR A 74 2.89 5.98 -2.74
C TYR A 74 2.62 7.43 -2.31
N THR A 75 1.53 8.01 -2.81
CA THR A 75 1.09 9.37 -2.43
C THR A 75 0.74 9.50 -0.96
N LYS A 76 0.33 8.40 -0.32
CA LYS A 76 -0.14 8.37 1.06
C LYS A 76 0.13 7.02 1.72
N CYS A 77 0.31 6.99 3.03
CA CYS A 77 0.54 5.77 3.81
C CYS A 77 -0.66 4.82 3.78
N SER A 78 -1.87 5.36 3.66
CA SER A 78 -3.12 4.61 3.55
C SER A 78 -3.38 4.01 2.16
N ALA A 79 -2.44 4.09 1.21
CA ALA A 79 -2.60 3.49 -0.11
C ALA A 79 -2.88 1.97 0.00
N PRO A 80 -3.85 1.44 -0.79
CA PRO A 80 -4.32 0.07 -0.64
C PRO A 80 -3.19 -0.93 -0.92
N LYS A 81 -3.08 -1.95 -0.07
CA LYS A 81 -2.24 -3.12 -0.31
C LYS A 81 -2.94 -4.09 -1.26
N LEU A 82 -2.17 -4.93 -1.95
CA LEU A 82 -2.75 -6.00 -2.73
C LEU A 82 -3.18 -7.10 -1.75
N CYS A 83 -4.27 -7.79 -2.06
CA CYS A 83 -4.63 -8.97 -1.30
C CYS A 83 -3.72 -10.12 -1.70
N GLU A 84 -2.82 -10.54 -0.81
CA GLU A 84 -1.94 -11.68 -1.04
C GLU A 84 -2.61 -12.97 -0.53
N LYS A 85 -2.66 -14.00 -1.38
CA LYS A 85 -3.10 -15.34 -0.98
C LYS A 85 -2.14 -16.37 -1.56
N ARG A 86 -1.73 -17.36 -0.76
CA ARG A 86 -0.99 -18.51 -1.29
C ARG A 86 -1.87 -19.22 -2.32
N SER A 87 -1.30 -19.53 -3.49
CA SER A 87 -2.02 -20.24 -4.55
C SER A 87 -2.52 -21.59 -4.04
N LYS A 88 -3.82 -21.86 -4.26
CA LYS A 88 -4.47 -23.12 -3.85
C LYS A 88 -4.20 -24.25 -4.83
N SER A 89 -4.00 -23.91 -6.11
CA SER A 89 -3.90 -24.87 -7.20
C SER A 89 -2.47 -25.08 -7.72
N TRP A 90 -1.51 -24.24 -7.32
CA TRP A 90 -0.10 -24.42 -7.65
C TRP A 90 0.52 -25.62 -6.93
N LYS A 91 1.24 -26.45 -7.69
CA LYS A 91 1.94 -27.63 -7.17
C LYS A 91 3.46 -27.46 -7.32
N GLY A 92 4.21 -27.90 -6.30
CA GLY A 92 5.67 -27.88 -6.30
C GLY A 92 6.32 -26.56 -5.86
N GLY A 93 7.65 -26.48 -6.03
CA GLY A 93 8.44 -25.30 -5.70
C GLY A 93 8.33 -24.19 -6.74
N CYS A 94 8.41 -22.94 -6.29
CA CYS A 94 8.23 -21.76 -7.14
C CYS A 94 9.56 -21.13 -7.61
N ARG A 95 10.65 -21.27 -6.87
CA ARG A 95 11.90 -20.47 -6.90
C ARG A 95 12.26 -19.80 -8.23
N THR A 96 12.44 -20.56 -9.30
CA THR A 96 12.86 -20.06 -10.62
C THR A 96 11.71 -19.87 -11.61
N LYS A 97 10.47 -20.13 -11.17
CA LYS A 97 9.23 -20.21 -11.95
C LYS A 97 8.27 -19.04 -11.68
N THR A 98 8.80 -17.86 -11.39
CA THR A 98 7.99 -16.67 -11.05
C THR A 98 7.06 -16.27 -12.20
N LYS A 99 7.50 -16.37 -13.45
CA LYS A 99 6.69 -16.03 -14.63
C LYS A 99 5.53 -17.01 -14.82
N GLU A 100 5.78 -18.30 -14.58
CA GLU A 100 4.81 -19.37 -14.63
C GLU A 100 3.81 -19.24 -13.49
N CYS A 101 4.27 -18.90 -12.28
CA CYS A 101 3.41 -18.56 -11.14
C CYS A 101 2.50 -17.37 -11.46
N ASP A 102 3.04 -16.28 -12.03
CA ASP A 102 2.23 -15.12 -12.45
C ASP A 102 1.16 -15.50 -13.47
N LYS A 103 1.55 -16.25 -14.51
CA LYS A 103 0.62 -16.75 -15.54
C LYS A 103 -0.44 -17.67 -14.93
N HIS A 104 -0.06 -18.56 -14.03
CA HIS A 104 -0.97 -19.47 -13.34
C HIS A 104 -1.98 -18.70 -12.49
N CYS A 105 -1.53 -17.76 -11.65
CA CYS A 105 -2.40 -16.94 -10.83
C CYS A 105 -3.44 -16.17 -11.67
N LYS A 106 -3.01 -15.58 -12.78
CA LYS A 106 -3.91 -14.87 -13.71
C LYS A 106 -4.93 -15.79 -14.38
N THR A 107 -4.48 -16.96 -14.86
CA THR A 107 -5.30 -17.83 -15.72
C THR A 107 -6.12 -18.87 -14.96
N LYS A 108 -5.68 -19.28 -13.77
CA LYS A 108 -6.30 -20.36 -12.98
C LYS A 108 -6.99 -19.87 -11.72
N GLU A 109 -6.54 -18.76 -11.14
CA GLU A 109 -7.08 -18.24 -9.88
C GLU A 109 -7.71 -16.86 -10.03
N ASN A 110 -7.79 -16.33 -11.26
CA ASN A 110 -8.34 -15.00 -11.58
C ASN A 110 -7.69 -13.88 -10.74
N ALA A 111 -6.40 -14.02 -10.48
CA ALA A 111 -5.63 -13.04 -9.74
C ALA A 111 -5.12 -11.93 -10.66
N TRP A 112 -4.77 -10.80 -10.06
CA TRP A 112 -4.12 -9.69 -10.75
C TRP A 112 -2.70 -10.06 -11.18
N HIS A 113 -1.93 -10.69 -10.27
CA HIS A 113 -0.55 -11.13 -10.49
C HIS A 113 -0.18 -12.33 -9.62
N GLY A 114 0.98 -12.93 -9.87
CA GLY A 114 1.58 -13.94 -9.00
C GLY A 114 3.09 -13.75 -8.83
N ALA A 115 3.62 -14.11 -7.66
CA ALA A 115 5.05 -14.06 -7.36
C ALA A 115 5.50 -15.23 -6.48
N CYS A 116 6.79 -15.54 -6.52
CA CYS A 116 7.36 -16.57 -5.68
C CYS A 116 7.92 -15.94 -4.40
N HIS A 117 7.44 -16.41 -3.26
CA HIS A 117 7.99 -16.01 -1.96
C HIS A 117 8.55 -17.20 -1.21
N SER A 118 9.57 -16.92 -0.40
CA SER A 118 10.16 -17.88 0.52
C SER A 118 9.11 -18.38 1.50
N SER A 119 9.05 -19.69 1.65
CA SER A 119 8.14 -20.41 2.54
C SER A 119 8.96 -21.43 3.31
N GLY A 120 9.85 -20.95 4.18
CA GLY A 120 10.81 -21.76 4.93
C GLY A 120 12.19 -21.86 4.27
N PHE A 121 13.07 -22.67 4.87
CA PHE A 121 14.51 -22.68 4.60
C PHE A 121 14.90 -23.05 3.15
N LEU A 122 14.17 -23.98 2.51
CA LEU A 122 14.49 -24.46 1.15
C LEU A 122 13.29 -24.45 0.20
N SER A 123 12.17 -23.86 0.61
CA SER A 123 10.92 -23.93 -0.14
C SER A 123 10.42 -22.54 -0.49
N THR A 124 9.89 -22.42 -1.70
CA THR A 124 9.24 -21.21 -2.20
C THR A 124 7.88 -21.60 -2.73
N LYS A 125 6.87 -20.79 -2.43
CA LYS A 125 5.50 -21.03 -2.86
C LYS A 125 5.05 -19.90 -3.76
N CYS A 126 4.09 -20.23 -4.62
CA CYS A 126 3.43 -19.25 -5.46
C CYS A 126 2.36 -18.53 -4.64
N TYR A 127 2.43 -17.21 -4.61
CA TYR A 127 1.43 -16.35 -4.01
C TYR A 127 0.75 -15.54 -5.12
N CYS A 128 -0.57 -15.51 -5.08
CA CYS A 128 -1.40 -14.75 -6.00
C CYS A 128 -1.86 -13.45 -5.33
N TYR A 129 -1.85 -12.36 -6.09
CA TYR A 129 -2.22 -11.02 -5.66
C TYR A 129 -3.51 -10.60 -6.32
N PHE A 130 -4.45 -10.10 -5.53
CA PHE A 130 -5.75 -9.62 -5.99
C PHE A 130 -5.88 -8.12 -5.67
N LYS A 131 -6.65 -7.39 -6.48
CA LYS A 131 -6.92 -5.97 -6.23
C LYS A 131 -7.77 -5.73 -4.97
N SER A 132 -8.51 -6.74 -4.55
CA SER A 132 -9.38 -6.75 -3.36
C SER A 132 -9.28 -8.09 -2.65
N CYS A 133 -9.43 -8.05 -1.32
CA CYS A 133 -9.79 -9.22 -0.54
C CYS A 133 -11.33 -9.36 -0.57
#